data_AF-A0A3D3B851-F1
#
_entry.id   AF-A0A3D3B851-F1
#
_cell.length_a   1.000
_cell.length_b   1.000
_cell.length_c   1.000
_cell.angle_alpha   90.00
_cell.angle_beta   90.00
_cell.angle_gamma   90.00
#
_symmetry.space_group_name_H-M   'P 1'
#
loop_
_entity.id
_entity.type
_entity.pdbx_description
1 polymer ?
#
loop_
_entity_poly.entity_id
_entity_poly.type
_entity_poly.pdbx_seq_one_letter_code
_entity_poly.pdbx_strand_id
1 'polypeptide(L)'
;MRSLRPDDQSACKTGATEGVTIMTDFNTLAERYVAVWNETDAARRKALIAETFAEDSFYVDPLMQAVGRDQLADLFVPLRIMVGDRELSLISMTSVFGTATDIELSELTLETFLPANPTSAEILRTLLNA
;
A
#
# COMPACT_ATOMS: atom_id res chain seq x y z
N MET A 1 65.60 -9.66 18.06
CA MET A 1 64.82 -8.82 17.12
C MET A 1 64.10 -9.75 16.13
N ARG A 2 62.78 -9.96 16.29
CA ARG A 2 61.87 -10.59 15.31
C ARG A 2 60.45 -10.38 15.85
N SER A 3 59.88 -9.18 15.65
CA SER A 3 59.01 -8.81 14.53
C SER A 3 57.90 -9.82 14.27
N LEU A 4 56.73 -9.55 14.86
CA LEU A 4 55.45 -10.06 14.39
C LEU A 4 55.26 -9.68 12.92
N ARG A 5 54.74 -10.61 12.11
CA ARG A 5 54.14 -10.32 10.81
C ARG A 5 52.80 -11.04 10.67
N PRO A 6 51.90 -10.46 9.87
CA PRO A 6 50.46 -10.69 9.91
C PRO A 6 50.03 -11.73 8.87
N ASP A 7 48.72 -11.93 8.79
CA ASP A 7 47.97 -12.53 7.67
C ASP A 7 47.52 -13.98 7.85
N ASP A 8 46.50 -14.12 8.70
CA ASP A 8 45.38 -15.06 8.53
C ASP A 8 44.64 -14.71 7.24
N GLN A 9 45.03 -15.33 6.11
CA GLN A 9 44.15 -15.46 4.93
C GLN A 9 44.35 -16.83 4.30
N SER A 10 43.79 -17.86 4.93
CA SER A 10 43.57 -19.16 4.30
C SER A 10 42.29 -19.10 3.45
N ALA A 11 42.47 -19.29 2.16
CA ALA A 11 41.43 -19.27 1.13
C ALA A 11 40.40 -20.42 1.32
N CYS A 12 39.11 -20.07 1.28
CA CYS A 12 38.05 -21.00 0.91
C CYS A 12 37.62 -20.69 -0.52
N LYS A 13 37.82 -21.66 -1.41
CA LYS A 13 37.52 -21.55 -2.84
C LYS A 13 36.01 -21.55 -3.10
N THR A 14 35.64 -20.83 -4.15
CA THR A 14 34.38 -20.75 -4.89
C THR A 14 33.44 -21.97 -4.77
N GLY A 15 32.22 -21.70 -4.34
CA GLY A 15 31.02 -22.46 -4.65
C GLY A 15 29.89 -21.48 -4.92
N ALA A 16 29.58 -21.24 -6.20
CA ALA A 16 28.38 -20.52 -6.59
C ALA A 16 27.17 -21.28 -6.02
N THR A 17 26.52 -20.69 -5.02
CA THR A 17 25.20 -21.15 -4.62
C THR A 17 24.25 -20.15 -5.25
N GLU A 18 23.76 -20.45 -6.45
CA GLU A 18 22.49 -19.91 -6.93
C GLU A 18 21.43 -20.37 -5.93
N GLY A 19 21.25 -19.55 -4.89
CA GLY A 19 20.19 -19.71 -3.92
C GLY A 19 18.88 -19.52 -4.66
N VAL A 20 18.13 -20.62 -4.79
CA VAL A 20 16.76 -20.66 -5.24
C VAL A 20 15.99 -19.48 -4.65
N THR A 21 15.51 -18.58 -5.52
CA THR A 21 14.71 -17.40 -5.19
C THR A 21 13.38 -17.82 -4.56
N ILE A 22 13.38 -18.08 -3.25
CA ILE A 22 12.19 -18.07 -2.42
C ILE A 22 12.28 -16.79 -1.58
N MET A 23 12.08 -15.65 -2.21
CA MET A 23 11.77 -14.41 -1.54
C MET A 23 10.73 -13.74 -2.42
N THR A 24 9.47 -13.76 -2.00
CA THR A 24 8.45 -12.91 -2.61
C THR A 24 9.04 -11.51 -2.67
N ASP A 25 9.21 -10.97 -3.87
CA ASP A 25 9.71 -9.61 -4.02
C ASP A 25 8.70 -8.66 -3.39
N PHE A 26 9.12 -7.97 -2.33
CA PHE A 26 8.25 -7.07 -1.57
C PHE A 26 7.75 -5.90 -2.42
N ASN A 27 8.53 -5.47 -3.42
CA ASN A 27 8.10 -4.44 -4.35
C ASN A 27 6.94 -4.93 -5.21
N THR A 28 7.07 -6.12 -5.80
CA THR A 28 5.99 -6.77 -6.55
C THR A 28 4.73 -6.95 -5.68
N LEU A 29 4.87 -7.32 -4.41
CA LEU A 29 3.71 -7.44 -3.50
C LEU A 29 3.05 -6.07 -3.24
N ALA A 30 3.85 -5.03 -2.98
CA ALA A 30 3.34 -3.68 -2.73
C ALA A 30 2.61 -3.13 -3.97
N GLU A 31 3.16 -3.34 -5.17
CA GLU A 31 2.53 -2.92 -6.42
C GLU A 31 1.18 -3.62 -6.64
N ARG A 32 1.09 -4.93 -6.38
CA ARG A 32 -0.18 -5.68 -6.49
C ARG A 32 -1.20 -5.26 -5.45
N TYR A 33 -0.75 -4.99 -4.22
CA TYR A 33 -1.62 -4.42 -3.18
C TYR A 33 -2.20 -3.08 -3.63
N VAL A 34 -1.37 -2.15 -4.09
CA VAL A 34 -1.83 -0.83 -4.57
C VAL A 34 -2.74 -0.98 -5.80
N ALA A 35 -2.45 -1.93 -6.69
CA ALA A 35 -3.29 -2.20 -7.86
C ALA A 35 -4.70 -2.66 -7.47
N VAL A 36 -4.84 -3.49 -6.43
CA VAL A 36 -6.15 -3.92 -5.90
C VAL A 36 -6.97 -2.71 -5.43
N TRP A 37 -6.36 -1.78 -4.70
CA TRP A 37 -7.03 -0.57 -4.20
C TRP A 37 -7.45 0.39 -5.32
N ASN A 38 -6.70 0.42 -6.42
CA ASN A 38 -6.97 1.30 -7.55
C ASN A 38 -7.85 0.65 -8.63
N GLU A 39 -8.17 -0.65 -8.55
CA GLU A 39 -8.96 -1.33 -9.57
C GLU A 39 -10.44 -0.92 -9.52
N THR A 40 -10.85 -0.25 -10.59
CA THR A 40 -12.20 0.31 -10.78
C THR A 40 -13.22 -0.75 -11.17
N ASP A 41 -12.80 -1.79 -11.91
CA ASP A 41 -13.67 -2.85 -12.37
C ASP A 41 -13.86 -3.89 -11.26
N ALA A 42 -15.10 -4.04 -10.80
CA ALA A 42 -15.42 -4.92 -9.66
C ALA A 42 -15.04 -6.39 -9.92
N ALA A 43 -15.19 -6.88 -11.16
CA ALA A 43 -14.87 -8.26 -11.48
C ALA A 43 -13.35 -8.49 -11.52
N ARG A 44 -12.61 -7.56 -12.13
CA ARG A 44 -11.14 -7.59 -12.13
C ARG A 44 -10.57 -7.43 -10.74
N ARG A 45 -11.16 -6.58 -9.90
CA ARG A 45 -10.74 -6.42 -8.51
C ARG A 45 -10.88 -7.72 -7.73
N LYS A 46 -12.01 -8.43 -7.85
CA LYS A 46 -12.19 -9.74 -7.23
C LYS A 46 -11.13 -10.75 -7.68
N ALA A 47 -10.78 -10.76 -8.97
CA ALA A 47 -9.72 -11.60 -9.49
C ALA A 47 -8.35 -11.24 -8.89
N LEU A 48 -7.97 -9.95 -8.89
CA LEU A 48 -6.72 -9.47 -8.31
C LEU A 48 -6.63 -9.78 -6.80
N ILE A 49 -7.72 -9.66 -6.06
CA ILE A 49 -7.78 -10.04 -4.64
C ILE A 49 -7.55 -11.54 -4.47
N ALA A 50 -8.16 -12.39 -5.30
CA ALA A 50 -7.96 -13.84 -5.23
C ALA A 50 -6.51 -14.25 -5.50
N GLU A 51 -5.79 -13.51 -6.33
CA GLU A 51 -4.38 -13.76 -6.61
C GLU A 51 -3.41 -13.15 -5.58
N THR A 52 -3.82 -12.12 -4.85
CA THR A 52 -2.95 -11.31 -3.97
C THR A 52 -3.12 -11.66 -2.49
N PHE A 53 -4.35 -11.96 -2.05
CA PHE A 53 -4.71 -12.21 -0.65
C PHE A 53 -5.04 -13.69 -0.42
N ALA A 54 -4.73 -14.23 0.76
CA ALA A 54 -5.22 -15.55 1.19
C ALA A 54 -6.75 -15.56 1.29
N GLU A 55 -7.37 -16.75 1.22
CA GLU A 55 -8.83 -16.90 1.24
C GLU A 55 -9.46 -16.37 2.54
N ASP A 56 -8.78 -16.59 3.66
CA ASP A 56 -9.16 -16.22 5.03
C ASP A 56 -8.52 -14.90 5.50
N SER A 57 -8.09 -14.04 4.56
CA SER A 57 -7.48 -12.75 4.90
C SER A 57 -8.44 -11.85 5.67
N PHE A 58 -7.89 -11.11 6.62
CA PHE A 58 -8.60 -10.08 7.37
C PHE A 58 -7.91 -8.72 7.15
N TYR A 59 -8.72 -7.68 7.02
CA TYR A 59 -8.29 -6.30 7.04
C TYR A 59 -8.92 -5.63 8.25
N VAL A 60 -8.11 -4.87 9.00
CA VAL A 60 -8.56 -4.09 10.15
C VAL A 60 -7.81 -2.77 10.14
N ASP A 61 -8.57 -1.68 10.16
CA ASP A 61 -8.10 -0.36 10.56
C ASP A 61 -9.05 0.19 11.66
N PRO A 62 -8.77 1.36 12.26
CA PRO A 62 -9.63 1.93 13.31
C PRO A 62 -11.10 2.19 12.93
N LEU A 63 -11.40 2.30 11.64
CA LEU A 63 -12.71 2.64 11.08
C LEU A 63 -13.40 1.47 10.38
N MET A 64 -12.64 0.48 9.89
CA MET A 64 -13.16 -0.57 9.01
C MET A 64 -12.57 -1.95 9.35
N GLN A 65 -13.41 -2.97 9.20
CA GLN A 65 -13.02 -4.38 9.27
C GLN A 65 -13.61 -5.14 8.09
N ALA A 66 -12.82 -6.03 7.49
CA ALA A 66 -13.27 -6.96 6.46
C ALA A 66 -12.65 -8.34 6.68
N VAL A 67 -13.44 -9.39 6.51
CA VAL A 67 -13.03 -10.79 6.63
C VAL A 67 -13.36 -11.53 5.35
N GLY A 68 -12.35 -12.18 4.78
CA GLY A 68 -12.46 -12.92 3.54
C GLY A 68 -12.45 -12.03 2.30
N ARG A 69 -12.10 -12.64 1.17
CA ARG A 69 -11.89 -11.94 -0.11
C ARG A 69 -13.11 -11.16 -0.61
N ASP A 70 -14.32 -11.63 -0.33
CA ASP A 70 -15.55 -10.94 -0.74
C ASP A 70 -15.70 -9.59 -0.02
N GLN A 71 -15.52 -9.55 1.30
CA GLN A 71 -15.59 -8.29 2.05
C GLN A 71 -14.43 -7.35 1.69
N LEU A 72 -13.24 -7.89 1.40
CA LEU A 72 -12.14 -7.09 0.87
C LEU A 72 -12.49 -6.46 -0.49
N ALA A 73 -13.22 -7.16 -1.35
CA ALA A 73 -13.62 -6.63 -2.66
C ALA A 73 -14.64 -5.50 -2.55
N ASP A 74 -15.47 -5.51 -1.51
CA ASP A 74 -16.42 -4.45 -1.20
C ASP A 74 -15.73 -3.26 -0.49
N LEU A 75 -14.67 -3.52 0.26
CA LEU A 75 -13.86 -2.51 0.94
C LEU A 75 -12.94 -1.73 0.00
N PHE A 76 -12.23 -2.42 -0.90
CA PHE A 76 -11.20 -1.83 -1.77
C PHE A 76 -11.79 -1.13 -2.99
N VAL A 77 -12.70 -0.18 -2.76
CA VAL A 77 -13.36 0.58 -3.82
C VAL A 77 -12.71 1.96 -3.93
N PRO A 78 -12.21 2.35 -5.12
CA PRO A 78 -11.65 3.68 -5.30
C PRO A 78 -12.74 4.76 -5.21
N LEU A 79 -12.43 5.89 -4.59
CA LEU A 79 -13.35 7.04 -4.55
C LEU A 79 -13.34 7.75 -5.91
N ARG A 80 -14.49 7.73 -6.60
CA ARG A 80 -14.68 8.42 -7.89
C ARG A 80 -15.84 9.40 -7.81
N ILE A 81 -15.60 10.65 -8.19
CA ILE A 81 -16.58 11.75 -8.08
C ILE A 81 -16.62 12.51 -9.41
N MET A 82 -17.83 12.80 -9.89
CA MET A 82 -18.03 13.66 -11.06
C MET A 82 -18.05 15.13 -10.66
N VAL A 83 -17.26 15.96 -11.36
CA VAL A 83 -17.22 17.42 -11.23
C VAL A 83 -17.48 18.03 -12.60
N GLY A 84 -18.75 18.41 -12.84
CA GLY A 84 -19.22 18.74 -14.18
C GLY A 84 -19.26 17.48 -15.06
N ASP A 85 -18.57 17.52 -16.19
CA ASP A 85 -18.39 16.40 -17.13
C ASP A 85 -17.07 15.63 -16.91
N ARG A 86 -16.28 16.00 -15.88
CA ARG A 86 -14.98 15.40 -15.59
C ARG A 86 -15.04 14.51 -14.37
N GLU A 87 -14.35 13.39 -14.42
CA GLU A 87 -14.26 12.43 -13.31
C GLU A 87 -12.97 12.62 -12.53
N LEU A 88 -13.08 12.70 -11.20
CA LEU A 88 -11.96 12.66 -10.26
C LEU A 88 -11.84 11.26 -9.68
N SER A 89 -10.64 10.70 -9.70
CA SER A 89 -10.29 9.49 -8.97
C SER A 89 -9.39 9.88 -7.80
N LEU A 90 -9.78 9.52 -6.59
CA LEU A 90 -9.13 9.97 -5.35
C LEU A 90 -8.76 8.78 -4.47
N ILE A 91 -7.64 8.90 -3.77
CA ILE A 91 -7.24 8.03 -2.65
C ILE A 91 -7.40 8.85 -1.38
N SER A 92 -8.03 8.28 -0.34
CA SER A 92 -8.14 8.92 0.96
C SER A 92 -7.00 8.53 1.89
N MET A 93 -6.65 9.44 2.79
CA MET A 93 -5.73 9.21 3.90
C MET A 93 -6.34 9.81 5.15
N THR A 94 -6.58 8.98 6.17
CA THR A 94 -7.09 9.42 7.47
C THR A 94 -5.95 9.51 8.48
N SER A 95 -5.80 10.67 9.12
CA SER A 95 -4.82 10.94 10.18
C SER A 95 -5.54 11.33 11.46
N VAL A 96 -5.20 10.68 12.58
CA VAL A 96 -5.78 10.95 13.90
C VAL A 96 -4.73 11.61 14.80
N PHE A 97 -5.06 12.75 15.39
CA PHE A 97 -4.21 13.48 16.34
C PHE A 97 -4.79 13.38 17.75
N GLY A 98 -4.09 12.66 18.62
CA GLY A 98 -4.43 12.51 20.05
C GLY A 98 -3.21 12.63 20.96
N THR A 99 -3.44 12.92 22.25
CA THR A 99 -2.42 12.86 23.31
C THR A 99 -2.60 11.58 24.12
N ALA A 100 -1.50 10.93 24.54
CA ALA A 100 -1.51 9.60 25.18
C ALA A 100 -2.19 9.53 26.57
N THR A 101 -2.88 10.58 27.00
CA THR A 101 -3.35 10.75 28.38
C THR A 101 -4.87 10.84 28.53
N ASP A 102 -5.62 11.11 27.47
CA ASP A 102 -7.06 11.35 27.60
C ASP A 102 -7.88 10.19 27.03
N ILE A 103 -8.46 9.42 27.95
CA ILE A 103 -9.41 8.33 27.67
C ILE A 103 -10.80 8.90 27.27
N GLU A 104 -11.00 10.23 27.30
CA GLU A 104 -12.29 10.89 27.01
C GLU A 104 -12.27 12.05 25.98
N LEU A 105 -11.18 12.30 25.23
CA LEU A 105 -11.10 13.49 24.37
C LEU A 105 -11.55 13.29 22.92
N SER A 106 -12.22 14.30 22.37
CA SER A 106 -12.48 14.45 20.95
C SER A 106 -11.17 14.44 20.16
N GLU A 107 -10.86 13.32 19.51
CA GLU A 107 -9.69 13.21 18.64
C GLU A 107 -9.90 14.05 17.38
N LEU A 108 -8.89 14.85 17.01
CA LEU A 108 -8.93 15.54 15.73
C LEU A 108 -8.58 14.53 14.64
N THR A 109 -9.58 14.17 13.83
CA THR A 109 -9.39 13.33 12.65
C THR A 109 -9.38 14.21 11.40
N LEU A 110 -8.30 14.14 10.64
CA LEU A 110 -8.19 14.75 9.31
C LEU A 110 -8.29 13.66 8.24
N GLU A 111 -9.21 13.81 7.30
CA GLU A 111 -9.27 12.99 6.10
C GLU A 111 -8.83 13.82 4.90
N THR A 112 -7.79 13.35 4.20
CA THR A 112 -7.22 14.01 3.02
C THR A 112 -7.52 13.19 1.78
N PHE A 113 -8.02 13.84 0.73
CA PHE A 113 -8.27 13.21 -0.56
C PHE A 113 -7.24 13.65 -1.60
N LEU A 114 -6.41 12.70 -2.04
CA LEU A 114 -5.31 12.92 -2.97
C LEU A 114 -5.66 12.39 -4.36
N PRO A 115 -5.18 13.01 -5.45
CA PRO A 115 -5.42 12.48 -6.80
C PRO A 115 -4.77 11.10 -6.97
N ALA A 116 -5.57 10.12 -7.38
CA ALA A 116 -5.11 8.75 -7.62
C ALA A 116 -4.30 8.64 -8.93
N ASN A 117 -4.37 9.64 -9.81
CA ASN A 117 -3.70 9.65 -11.11
C ASN A 117 -3.39 11.09 -11.61
N PRO A 118 -2.48 11.25 -12.59
CA PRO A 118 -2.10 12.56 -13.13
C PRO A 118 -3.28 13.38 -13.67
N THR A 119 -4.25 12.73 -14.33
CA THR A 119 -5.43 13.41 -14.89
C THR A 119 -6.26 14.08 -13.80
N SER A 120 -6.52 13.38 -12.69
CA SER A 120 -7.25 13.93 -11.54
C SER A 120 -6.47 15.07 -10.89
N ALA A 121 -5.13 14.98 -10.84
CA ALA A 121 -4.29 16.05 -10.30
C ALA A 121 -4.40 17.34 -11.13
N GLU A 122 -4.40 17.25 -12.46
CA GLU A 122 -4.59 18.42 -13.34
C GLU A 122 -5.99 19.04 -13.21
N ILE A 123 -7.03 18.21 -13.08
CA ILE A 123 -8.40 18.71 -12.85
C ILE A 123 -8.44 19.51 -11.55
N LEU A 124 -7.88 18.98 -10.45
CA LEU A 124 -7.82 19.67 -9.16
C LEU A 124 -7.02 20.98 -9.25
N ARG A 125 -5.86 20.99 -9.92
CA ARG A 125 -5.07 22.22 -10.14
C ARG A 125 -5.87 23.29 -10.89
N THR A 126 -6.61 22.89 -11.92
CA THR A 126 -7.44 23.81 -12.69
C THR A 126 -8.58 24.38 -11.83
N LEU A 127 -9.22 23.55 -11.00
CA LEU A 127 -10.31 23.99 -10.11
C LEU A 127 -9.83 24.97 -9.03
N LEU A 128 -8.63 24.78 -8.50
CA LEU A 128 -8.06 25.67 -7.47
C LEU A 128 -7.62 27.04 -8.02
N ASN A 129 -7.37 27.12 -9.33
CA ASN A 129 -6.91 28.33 -10.00
C ASN A 129 -8.01 29.04 -10.81
N ALA A 130 -9.26 28.56 -10.71
CA ALA A 130 -10.44 29.14 -11.34
C ALA A 130 -11.08 30.20 -10.42
#